data_AF-A0A835YKP3-F1
#
_entry.id   AF-A0A835YKP3-F1
#
_cell.length_a   1.000
_cell.length_b   1.000
_cell.length_c   1.000
_cell.angle_alpha   90.00
_cell.angle_beta   90.00
_cell.angle_gamma   90.00
#
_symmetry.space_group_name_H-M   'P 1'
#
loop_
_entity.id
_entity.type
_entity.pdbx_description
1 polymer ?
#
loop_
_entity_poly.entity_id
_entity_poly.type
_entity_poly.pdbx_seq_one_letter_code
_entity_poly.pdbx_strand_id
1 'polypeptide(L)'
;ITDAVEDQYGTPRDLQRLLYDGNRLHRDCTLTDFGIENGSTLDLFPASDGGCGRMALPFADVSRSRAIKHIQLTADAPDWRVACEGLNMEGYCRKAGCPARNSMVIHQVGMAAFTLGSRCECPLCSLCGSAFQPRTCGLMACLWMYEGAKKD
;
A
#
# COMPACT_ATOMS: atom_id res chain seq x y z
N ILE A 1 23.24 18.48 6.70
CA ILE A 1 22.16 18.17 5.73
C ILE A 1 20.84 18.03 6.47
N THR A 2 20.77 17.17 7.48
CA THR A 2 19.51 16.90 8.20
C THR A 2 18.96 18.11 8.95
N ASP A 3 19.80 19.06 9.42
CA ASP A 3 19.36 20.36 9.95
C ASP A 3 18.59 21.19 8.91
N ALA A 4 19.15 21.32 7.71
CA ALA A 4 18.55 22.13 6.64
C ALA A 4 17.25 21.51 6.10
N VAL A 5 17.15 20.18 6.11
CA VAL A 5 15.92 19.46 5.72
C VAL A 5 14.83 19.59 6.78
N GLU A 6 15.21 19.63 8.07
CA GLU A 6 14.29 19.86 9.19
C GLU A 6 13.68 21.26 9.10
N ASP A 7 14.49 22.29 8.82
CA ASP A 7 14.03 23.66 8.64
C ASP A 7 13.14 23.85 7.39
N GLN A 8 13.43 23.14 6.30
CA GLN A 8 12.71 23.31 5.03
C GLN A 8 11.42 22.49 4.94
N TYR A 9 11.36 21.31 5.57
CA TYR A 9 10.23 20.37 5.44
C TYR A 9 9.53 20.06 6.77
N GLY A 10 9.98 20.65 7.89
CA GLY A 10 9.36 20.48 9.20
C GLY A 10 9.37 19.04 9.72
N THR A 11 10.19 18.16 9.14
CA THR A 11 10.28 16.75 9.52
C THR A 11 11.40 16.59 10.55
N PRO A 12 11.12 16.11 11.77
CA PRO A 12 12.13 15.89 12.80
C PRO A 12 13.27 14.97 12.32
N ARG A 13 14.51 15.25 12.75
CA ARG A 13 15.75 14.63 12.23
C ARG A 13 15.84 13.11 12.35
N ASP A 14 15.25 12.58 13.40
CA ASP A 14 15.06 11.15 13.68
C ASP A 14 14.08 10.49 12.69
N LEU A 15 13.17 11.29 12.13
CA LEU A 15 12.20 10.89 11.13
C LEU A 15 12.69 11.11 9.69
N GLN A 16 13.94 11.46 9.45
CA GLN A 16 14.47 11.64 8.08
C GLN A 16 15.35 10.47 7.65
N ARG A 17 15.03 9.87 6.50
CA ARG A 17 15.94 8.98 5.75
C ARG A 17 16.25 9.61 4.41
N LEU A 18 17.50 10.02 4.25
CA LEU A 18 18.02 10.54 2.99
C LEU A 18 18.71 9.41 2.22
N LEU A 19 18.34 9.27 0.94
CA LEU A 19 18.95 8.33 0.02
C LEU A 19 19.59 9.11 -1.14
N TYR A 20 20.76 8.65 -1.58
CA TYR A 20 21.41 9.11 -2.80
C TYR A 20 21.80 7.89 -3.64
N ASP A 21 21.32 7.85 -4.89
CA ASP A 21 21.52 6.71 -5.80
C ASP A 21 21.17 5.35 -5.15
N GLY A 22 20.05 5.34 -4.41
CA GLY A 22 19.57 4.16 -3.68
C GLY A 22 20.37 3.79 -2.42
N ASN A 23 21.46 4.49 -2.10
CA ASN A 23 22.26 4.26 -0.90
C ASN A 23 21.85 5.19 0.23
N ARG A 24 21.62 4.62 1.41
CA ARG A 24 21.20 5.39 2.59
C ARG A 24 22.38 6.22 3.08
N LEU A 25 22.17 7.53 3.18
CA LEU A 25 23.15 8.42 3.79
C LEU A 25 23.16 8.18 5.30
N HIS A 26 24.30 7.74 5.81
CA HIS A 26 24.54 7.56 7.24
C HIS A 26 25.10 8.86 7.84
N ARG A 27 24.76 9.12 9.12
CA ARG A 27 25.19 10.35 9.83
C ARG A 27 26.71 10.49 9.93
N ASP A 28 27.44 9.39 9.78
CA ASP A 28 28.88 9.31 9.96
C ASP A 28 29.66 9.56 8.65
N CYS A 29 28.96 9.84 7.55
CA CYS A 29 29.55 10.06 6.24
C CYS A 29 29.26 11.48 5.76
N THR A 30 30.23 12.09 5.08
CA THR A 30 30.11 13.42 4.48
C THR A 30 29.47 13.34 3.08
N LEU A 31 28.89 14.44 2.60
CA LEU A 31 28.35 14.53 1.23
C LEU A 31 29.40 14.18 0.16
N THR A 32 30.66 14.51 0.44
CA THR A 32 31.80 14.26 -0.43
C THR A 32 32.14 12.77 -0.51
N ASP A 33 31.92 12.02 0.57
CA ASP A 33 32.11 10.55 0.59
C ASP A 33 31.14 9.82 -0.35
N PHE A 34 30.00 10.44 -0.67
CA PHE A 34 29.02 9.95 -1.63
C PHE A 34 29.09 10.62 -3.01
N GLY A 35 30.08 11.49 -3.26
CA GLY A 35 30.23 12.19 -4.53
C GLY A 35 29.08 13.17 -4.86
N ILE A 36 28.37 13.66 -3.83
CA ILE A 36 27.21 14.53 -4.02
C ILE A 36 27.70 15.96 -4.35
N GLU A 37 27.45 16.38 -5.59
CA GLU A 37 27.77 17.73 -6.08
C GLU A 37 26.57 18.68 -5.98
N ASN A 38 26.83 19.99 -6.03
CA ASN A 38 25.80 21.02 -6.03
C ASN A 38 24.85 20.84 -7.24
N GLY A 39 23.55 20.61 -6.98
CA GLY A 39 22.55 20.28 -8.00
C GLY A 39 22.14 18.80 -8.03
N SER A 40 22.77 17.95 -7.23
CA SER A 40 22.35 16.55 -7.05
C SER A 40 20.98 16.44 -6.37
N THR A 41 20.14 15.50 -6.82
CA THR A 41 18.82 15.23 -6.25
C THR A 41 18.92 14.14 -5.17
N LEU A 42 18.23 14.35 -4.03
CA LEU A 42 18.18 13.41 -2.91
C LEU A 42 16.74 12.98 -2.65
N ASP A 43 16.53 11.69 -2.40
CA ASP A 43 15.21 11.17 -2.04
C ASP A 43 15.05 11.19 -0.51
N LEU A 44 14.02 11.88 -0.03
CA LEU A 44 13.69 12.00 1.40
C LEU A 44 12.48 11.13 1.76
N PHE A 45 12.67 10.23 2.72
CA PHE A 45 11.60 9.40 3.26
C PHE A 45 11.37 9.68 4.76
N PRO A 46 10.12 9.82 5.22
CA PRO A 46 9.79 9.87 6.63
C PRO A 46 10.03 8.50 7.28
N ALA A 47 11.02 8.40 8.18
CA ALA A 47 11.14 7.27 9.09
C ALA A 47 10.09 7.41 10.18
N SER A 48 9.05 6.58 10.17
CA SER A 48 8.19 6.44 11.34
C SER A 48 8.86 5.50 12.34
N ASP A 49 9.35 6.04 13.45
CA ASP A 49 9.69 5.34 14.68
C ASP A 49 8.45 5.26 15.60
N GLY A 50 7.38 4.65 15.08
CA GLY A 50 6.15 4.41 15.83
C GLY A 50 5.98 2.93 16.13
N GLY A 51 6.19 2.55 17.39
CA GLY A 51 5.81 1.27 17.96
C GLY A 51 4.32 0.99 17.83
N CYS A 52 3.91 0.44 16.69
CA CYS A 52 2.75 -0.41 16.56
C CYS A 52 3.31 -1.76 16.13
N GLY A 53 3.04 -2.83 16.89
CA GLY A 53 3.30 -4.19 16.40
C GLY A 53 2.69 -4.32 15.02
N ARG A 54 3.52 -4.25 13.98
CA ARG A 54 3.11 -4.24 12.57
C ARG A 54 2.52 -5.61 12.33
N MET A 55 1.19 -5.70 12.42
CA MET A 55 0.42 -6.88 12.04
C MET A 55 0.95 -7.31 10.68
N ALA A 56 1.53 -8.52 10.62
CA ALA A 56 1.67 -9.22 9.37
C ALA A 56 0.25 -9.39 8.82
N LEU A 57 -0.19 -8.45 8.00
CA LEU A 57 -1.47 -8.58 7.31
C LEU A 57 -1.29 -9.75 6.33
N PRO A 58 -2.09 -10.82 6.43
CA PRO A 58 -2.02 -11.93 5.49
C PRO A 58 -2.59 -11.44 4.15
N PHE A 59 -1.76 -10.74 3.38
CA PHE A 59 -2.04 -10.25 2.04
C PHE A 59 -1.29 -11.09 1.00
N ALA A 60 -1.84 -11.17 -0.21
CA ALA A 60 -1.23 -11.90 -1.31
C ALA A 60 0.18 -11.37 -1.62
N ASP A 61 1.11 -12.29 -1.88
CA ASP A 61 2.47 -11.94 -2.33
C ASP A 61 2.44 -11.57 -3.81
N VAL A 62 2.27 -10.27 -4.09
CA VAL A 62 2.17 -9.71 -5.45
C VAL A 62 3.50 -9.75 -6.23
N SER A 63 4.63 -10.04 -5.56
CA SER A 63 5.93 -10.21 -6.22
C SER A 63 6.05 -11.54 -6.97
N ARG A 64 5.26 -12.54 -6.57
CA ARG A 64 5.28 -13.86 -7.19
C ARG A 64 4.37 -13.90 -8.40
N SER A 65 4.91 -13.61 -9.58
CA SER A 65 4.14 -13.66 -10.84
C SER A 65 3.43 -14.99 -11.08
N ARG A 66 3.98 -16.11 -10.56
CA ARG A 66 3.35 -17.45 -10.63
C ARG A 66 2.10 -17.62 -9.75
N ALA A 67 1.88 -16.73 -8.78
CA ALA A 67 0.69 -16.73 -7.93
C ALA A 67 -0.49 -15.94 -8.56
N ILE A 68 -0.24 -15.21 -9.66
CA ILE A 68 -1.28 -14.50 -10.41
C ILE A 68 -2.22 -15.54 -11.02
N LYS A 69 -3.52 -15.37 -10.75
CA LYS A 69 -4.58 -16.18 -11.33
C LYS A 69 -5.35 -15.34 -12.32
N HIS A 70 -5.54 -15.87 -13.52
CA HIS A 70 -6.48 -15.30 -14.48
C HIS A 70 -7.87 -15.82 -14.14
N ILE A 71 -8.79 -14.90 -13.83
CA ILE A 71 -10.18 -15.21 -13.50
C ILE A 71 -11.06 -14.67 -14.62
N GLN A 72 -11.98 -15.50 -15.11
CA GLN A 72 -13.01 -15.07 -16.06
C GLN A 72 -14.16 -14.41 -15.30
N LEU A 73 -14.57 -13.24 -15.76
CA LEU A 73 -15.74 -12.54 -15.22
C LEU A 73 -17.03 -13.21 -15.73
N THR A 74 -18.05 -13.22 -14.88
CA THR A 74 -19.38 -13.72 -15.20
C THR A 74 -20.42 -12.66 -14.85
N ALA A 75 -21.54 -12.66 -15.58
CA ALA A 75 -22.69 -11.81 -15.29
C ALA A 75 -23.47 -12.28 -14.03
N ASP A 76 -23.30 -13.55 -13.63
CA ASP A 76 -24.02 -14.15 -12.48
C ASP A 76 -23.32 -13.91 -11.14
N ALA A 77 -22.44 -12.90 -11.06
CA ALA A 77 -21.74 -12.57 -9.84
C ALA A 77 -22.70 -11.96 -8.80
N PRO A 78 -22.60 -12.33 -7.51
CA PRO A 78 -23.39 -11.68 -6.47
C PRO A 78 -22.99 -10.21 -6.32
N ASP A 79 -23.90 -9.37 -5.83
CA ASP A 79 -23.72 -7.91 -5.72
C ASP A 79 -22.44 -7.47 -4.98
N TRP A 80 -21.92 -8.31 -4.08
CA TRP A 80 -20.68 -8.03 -3.34
C TRP A 80 -19.39 -8.50 -4.04
N ARG A 81 -19.49 -9.08 -5.25
CA ARG A 81 -18.38 -9.53 -6.11
C ARG A 81 -18.35 -8.81 -7.46
N VAL A 82 -18.89 -7.59 -7.54
CA VAL A 82 -18.80 -6.77 -8.75
C VAL A 82 -17.42 -6.10 -8.79
N ALA A 83 -16.69 -6.29 -9.88
CA ALA A 83 -15.40 -5.64 -10.14
C ALA A 83 -15.56 -4.40 -11.02
N CYS A 84 -14.64 -3.43 -10.88
CA CYS A 84 -14.50 -2.28 -11.78
C CYS A 84 -13.18 -2.35 -12.57
N GLU A 85 -13.03 -1.52 -13.60
CA GLU A 85 -11.72 -1.35 -14.25
C GLU A 85 -10.73 -0.71 -13.29
N GLY A 86 -9.48 -1.19 -13.29
CA GLY A 86 -8.45 -0.81 -12.34
C GLY A 86 -8.31 -1.80 -11.18
N LEU A 87 -8.04 -1.24 -9.99
CA LEU A 87 -7.77 -1.99 -8.77
C LEU A 87 -9.03 -2.37 -8.02
N ASN A 88 -9.12 -3.64 -7.63
CA ASN A 88 -10.22 -4.23 -6.88
C ASN A 88 -9.67 -4.92 -5.63
N MET A 89 -9.95 -4.38 -4.45
CA MET A 89 -9.44 -4.96 -3.20
C MET A 89 -10.40 -6.03 -2.68
N GLU A 90 -9.89 -7.22 -2.39
CA GLU A 90 -10.69 -8.35 -1.94
C GLU A 90 -10.42 -8.71 -0.49
N GLY A 91 -11.47 -8.97 0.27
CA GLY A 91 -11.38 -9.42 1.66
C GLY A 91 -12.69 -9.98 2.17
N TYR A 92 -12.75 -10.39 3.44
CA TYR A 92 -13.96 -10.99 4.00
C TYR A 92 -14.80 -9.96 4.76
N CYS A 93 -16.09 -9.85 4.43
CA CYS A 93 -17.01 -9.08 5.25
C CYS A 93 -17.31 -9.81 6.57
N ARG A 94 -17.19 -9.12 7.71
CA ARG A 94 -17.47 -9.68 9.04
C ARG A 94 -18.71 -9.08 9.71
N LYS A 95 -19.43 -8.19 9.01
CA LYS A 95 -20.59 -7.50 9.59
C LYS A 95 -21.71 -8.50 9.88
N ALA A 96 -22.21 -8.50 11.12
CA ALA A 96 -23.42 -9.23 11.48
C ALA A 96 -24.63 -8.72 10.67
N GLY A 97 -25.45 -9.64 10.16
CA GLY A 97 -26.63 -9.31 9.36
C GLY A 97 -26.34 -8.90 7.90
N CYS A 98 -25.08 -8.88 7.46
CA CYS A 98 -24.77 -8.68 6.04
C CYS A 98 -24.99 -9.99 5.26
N PRO A 99 -25.64 -9.96 4.08
CA PRO A 99 -25.74 -11.13 3.19
C PRO A 99 -24.37 -11.70 2.80
N ALA A 100 -23.37 -10.84 2.66
CA ALA A 100 -22.00 -11.22 2.32
C ALA A 100 -21.14 -11.61 3.54
N ARG A 101 -21.73 -11.82 4.73
CA ARG A 101 -20.96 -12.18 5.93
C ARG A 101 -20.17 -13.47 5.71
N ASN A 102 -18.90 -13.45 6.09
CA ASN A 102 -17.93 -14.53 5.87
C ASN A 102 -17.68 -14.88 4.39
N SER A 103 -18.21 -14.09 3.47
CA SER A 103 -17.92 -14.21 2.04
C SER A 103 -16.84 -13.21 1.64
N MET A 104 -16.07 -13.57 0.61
CA MET A 104 -15.14 -12.64 -0.04
C MET A 104 -15.96 -11.55 -0.71
N VAL A 105 -15.56 -10.30 -0.57
CA VAL A 105 -16.21 -9.12 -1.14
C VAL A 105 -15.18 -8.27 -1.88
N ILE A 106 -15.64 -7.49 -2.86
CA ILE A 106 -14.81 -6.58 -3.65
C ILE A 106 -15.09 -5.13 -3.24
N HIS A 107 -14.02 -4.42 -2.89
CA HIS A 107 -14.02 -2.97 -2.78
C HIS A 107 -13.37 -2.39 -4.05
N GLN A 108 -14.17 -1.64 -4.81
CA GLN A 108 -13.79 -1.07 -6.10
C GLN A 108 -12.98 0.21 -5.89
N VAL A 109 -11.66 0.13 -6.03
CA VAL A 109 -10.77 1.30 -5.91
C VAL A 109 -10.69 2.05 -7.24
N GLY A 110 -10.69 1.33 -8.36
CA GLY A 110 -10.59 1.92 -9.70
C GLY A 110 -9.14 2.23 -10.10
N MET A 111 -8.97 3.18 -11.01
CA MET A 111 -7.66 3.62 -11.52
C MET A 111 -6.95 4.55 -10.52
N ALA A 112 -6.61 4.03 -9.35
CA ALA A 112 -5.98 4.80 -8.29
C ALA A 112 -4.95 3.98 -7.49
N ALA A 113 -4.03 4.69 -6.85
CA ALA A 113 -3.09 4.10 -5.90
C ALA A 113 -3.82 3.69 -4.60
N PHE A 114 -3.37 2.60 -3.98
CA PHE A 114 -3.92 2.12 -2.71
C PHE A 114 -2.80 1.66 -1.77
N THR A 115 -2.83 2.16 -0.53
CA THR A 115 -1.87 1.77 0.51
C THR A 115 -2.42 0.62 1.35
N LEU A 116 -1.64 -0.45 1.53
CA LEU A 116 -2.00 -1.55 2.43
C LEU A 116 -2.12 -1.04 3.88
N GLY A 117 -3.34 -1.01 4.41
CA GLY A 117 -3.68 -0.37 5.69
C GLY A 117 -4.78 0.68 5.56
N SER A 118 -5.01 1.18 4.34
CA SER A 118 -6.19 1.99 4.01
C SER A 118 -7.48 1.19 4.20
N ARG A 119 -8.57 1.92 4.47
CA ARG A 119 -9.89 1.33 4.74
C ARG A 119 -10.47 0.73 3.46
N CYS A 120 -10.81 -0.56 3.48
CA CYS A 120 -11.67 -1.18 2.48
C CYS A 120 -13.07 -1.40 3.06
N GLU A 121 -14.11 -1.17 2.27
CA GLU A 121 -15.50 -1.27 2.70
C GLU A 121 -16.26 -2.29 1.86
N CYS A 122 -17.08 -3.11 2.52
CA CYS A 122 -17.98 -4.01 1.81
C CYS A 122 -19.06 -3.19 1.09
N PRO A 123 -19.34 -3.45 -0.20
CA PRO A 123 -20.29 -2.67 -1.00
C PRO A 123 -21.73 -2.75 -0.47
N LEU A 124 -22.08 -3.83 0.23
CA LEU A 124 -23.38 -3.97 0.90
C LEU A 124 -23.42 -3.34 2.30
N CYS A 125 -22.27 -2.87 2.80
CA CYS A 125 -22.11 -2.27 4.12
C CYS A 125 -21.66 -0.80 4.05
N SER A 126 -21.64 -0.19 2.87
CA SER A 126 -21.17 1.18 2.67
C SER A 126 -21.97 2.19 3.51
N LEU A 127 -23.26 1.93 3.73
CA LEU A 127 -24.13 2.78 4.56
C LEU A 127 -23.92 2.61 6.07
N CYS A 128 -23.20 1.58 6.51
CA CYS A 128 -22.95 1.33 7.93
C CYS A 128 -21.46 1.40 8.30
N GLY A 129 -20.58 1.71 7.34
CA GLY A 129 -19.15 1.89 7.56
C GLY A 129 -18.37 0.65 8.04
N SER A 130 -18.85 -0.57 7.76
CA SER A 130 -18.10 -1.78 8.16
C SER A 130 -16.90 -2.00 7.23
N ALA A 131 -15.71 -1.76 7.78
CA ALA A 131 -14.46 -2.00 7.08
C ALA A 131 -14.07 -3.49 7.12
N PHE A 132 -13.35 -3.95 6.09
CA PHE A 132 -12.70 -5.24 6.08
C PHE A 132 -11.20 -5.10 5.81
N GLN A 133 -10.43 -6.09 6.27
CA GLN A 133 -9.02 -6.17 5.97
C GLN A 133 -8.81 -6.81 4.59
N PRO A 134 -8.16 -6.13 3.63
CA PRO A 134 -7.84 -6.73 2.34
C PRO A 134 -6.90 -7.94 2.51
N ARG A 135 -7.13 -8.97 1.69
CA ARG A 135 -6.36 -10.22 1.63
C ARG A 135 -5.72 -10.46 0.28
N THR A 136 -6.31 -9.96 -0.79
CA THR A 136 -5.76 -10.01 -2.13
C THR A 136 -6.32 -8.85 -2.93
N CYS A 137 -5.85 -8.67 -4.17
CA CYS A 137 -6.43 -7.74 -5.10
C CYS A 137 -6.61 -8.40 -6.48
N GLY A 138 -7.58 -7.85 -7.22
CA GLY A 138 -7.78 -8.09 -8.65
C GLY A 138 -7.41 -6.83 -9.44
N LEU A 139 -6.87 -7.04 -10.63
CA LEU A 139 -6.44 -6.00 -11.56
C LEU A 139 -7.17 -6.24 -12.88
N MET A 140 -8.02 -5.30 -13.29
CA MET A 140 -8.91 -5.46 -14.43
C MET A 140 -8.66 -4.36 -15.45
N ALA A 141 -8.32 -4.74 -16.69
CA ALA A 141 -8.13 -3.82 -17.81
C ALA A 141 -7.20 -2.62 -17.50
N CYS A 142 -6.14 -2.85 -16.71
CA CYS A 142 -5.25 -1.78 -16.25
C CYS A 142 -3.77 -2.18 -16.29
N LEU A 143 -2.91 -1.15 -16.34
CA LEU A 143 -1.50 -1.29 -15.99
C LEU A 143 -1.36 -1.15 -14.47
N TRP A 144 -0.36 -1.81 -13.90
CA TRP A 144 -0.17 -1.81 -12.45
C TRP A 144 1.31 -1.82 -12.09
N MET A 145 1.60 -1.26 -10.92
CA MET A 145 2.88 -1.36 -10.24
C MET A 145 2.62 -1.50 -8.74
N TYR A 146 3.58 -2.03 -8.01
CA TYR A 146 3.56 -2.04 -6.55
C TYR A 146 4.93 -1.63 -6.04
N GLU A 147 4.95 -1.00 -4.88
CA GLU A 147 6.16 -0.65 -4.15
C GLU A 147 5.97 -1.07 -2.69
N GLY A 148 6.98 -1.73 -2.12
CA GLY A 148 6.92 -2.15 -0.73
C GLY A 148 8.05 -3.09 -0.34
N ALA A 149 8.35 -3.12 0.97
CA ALA A 149 9.32 -4.04 1.54
C ALA A 149 8.61 -5.28 2.11
N LYS A 150 9.02 -6.47 1.64
CA LYS A 150 8.63 -7.73 2.26
C LYS A 150 9.58 -8.01 3.44
N LYS A 151 9.03 -8.32 4.60
CA LYS A 151 9.82 -8.77 5.75
C LYS A 151 9.81 -10.30 5.75
N ASP A 152 10.99 -10.90 5.65
CA ASP A 152 11.19 -12.35 5.74
C ASP A 152 10.89 -12.90 7.15
#